data_AF-R5W0W0-F1
#
_entry.id   AF-R5W0W0-F1
#
_cell.length_a   1.000
_cell.length_b   1.000
_cell.length_c   1.000
_cell.angle_alpha   90.00
_cell.angle_beta   90.00
_cell.angle_gamma   90.00
#
_symmetry.space_group_name_H-M   'P 1'
#
loop_
_entity.id
_entity.type
_entity.pdbx_description
1 polymer ?
#
loop_
_entity_poly.entity_id
_entity_poly.type
_entity_poly.pdbx_seq_one_letter_code
_entity_poly.pdbx_strand_id
1 'polypeptide(L)'
;MEKETNEKPALQENAGVEKERKPTNKERFNSMMMAKMEGYNPEDEESSYGMLIESYNKNEEQKKILSDAINRDPRLASVLSDIVSGKRSSGNALVRYYGRDFLSAEEGTPEYEDIASAEEERKKEAEELAARENEYKKNIDESTPIIEQFCKEKGYNPDDFLDNIWDKIASPILSGKYTTELLAMIDKAFNYDTDVSDALKAGEVKGRNENVHKMRKDQIGDGMPTGLGAVTQETKKKSKPKSFIQLASEA
;
A
#
# COMPACT_ATOMS: atom_id res chain seq x y z
N MET A 1 41.81 19.74 -70.80
CA MET A 1 42.28 18.47 -70.24
C MET A 1 42.76 18.78 -68.83
N GLU A 2 41.87 18.84 -67.84
CA GLU A 2 41.27 17.68 -67.15
C GLU A 2 42.31 16.72 -66.56
N LYS A 3 42.43 16.75 -65.23
CA LYS A 3 42.26 15.64 -64.26
C LYS A 3 43.00 16.04 -62.97
N GLU A 4 42.35 16.69 -62.01
CA GLU A 4 41.43 16.14 -60.99
C GLU A 4 42.01 15.00 -60.11
N THR A 5 41.96 15.27 -58.80
CA THR A 5 41.91 14.35 -57.65
C THR A 5 43.17 13.58 -57.24
N ASN A 6 43.65 13.80 -56.01
CA ASN A 6 43.16 13.01 -54.87
C ASN A 6 43.63 13.58 -53.53
N GLU A 7 42.71 14.17 -52.77
CA GLU A 7 42.87 14.38 -51.32
C GLU A 7 42.75 13.03 -50.61
N LYS A 8 43.71 12.74 -49.73
CA LYS A 8 43.51 11.85 -48.58
C LYS A 8 44.22 12.44 -47.37
N PRO A 9 43.51 13.02 -46.39
CA PRO A 9 44.09 13.25 -45.09
C PRO A 9 44.21 11.91 -44.35
N ALA A 10 45.26 11.80 -43.53
CA ALA A 10 45.56 10.63 -42.72
C ALA A 10 44.36 10.25 -41.83
N LEU A 11 43.94 8.99 -41.95
CA LEU A 11 43.09 8.31 -40.96
C LEU A 11 43.86 8.26 -39.64
N GLN A 12 43.52 9.15 -38.70
CA GLN A 12 43.73 8.88 -37.29
C GLN A 12 42.67 7.88 -36.85
N GLU A 13 43.07 6.61 -36.75
CA GLU A 13 42.38 5.64 -35.91
C GLU A 13 42.47 6.12 -34.45
N ASN A 14 41.43 6.80 -33.97
CA ASN A 14 41.14 6.83 -32.54
C ASN A 14 40.19 5.67 -32.21
N ALA A 15 40.74 4.45 -32.23
CA ALA A 15 40.16 3.34 -31.50
C ALA A 15 40.45 3.57 -30.00
N GLY A 16 39.67 4.47 -29.40
CA GLY A 16 39.65 4.68 -27.96
C GLY A 16 39.09 3.43 -27.29
N VAL A 17 39.98 2.65 -26.68
CA VAL A 17 39.64 1.62 -25.70
C VAL A 17 38.73 2.26 -24.64
N GLU A 18 37.45 1.91 -24.62
CA GLU A 18 36.56 2.17 -23.49
C GLU A 18 37.14 1.48 -22.26
N LYS A 19 37.97 2.20 -21.51
CA LYS A 19 38.32 1.81 -20.15
C LYS A 19 37.06 2.02 -19.32
N GLU A 20 36.37 0.93 -18.99
CA GLU A 20 35.26 0.93 -18.03
C GLU A 20 35.63 1.80 -16.82
N ARG A 21 34.91 2.91 -16.65
CA ARG A 21 35.11 3.81 -15.51
C ARG A 21 34.73 3.04 -14.25
N LYS A 22 35.67 2.90 -13.31
CA LYS A 22 35.36 2.33 -12.00
C LYS A 22 34.34 3.22 -11.28
N PRO A 23 33.26 2.65 -10.72
CA PRO A 23 32.24 3.42 -10.04
C PRO A 23 32.83 4.12 -8.81
N THR A 24 32.34 5.32 -8.53
CA THR A 24 32.78 6.11 -7.37
C THR A 24 32.33 5.44 -6.06
N ASN A 25 32.96 5.81 -4.94
CA ASN A 25 32.53 5.29 -3.63
C ASN A 25 31.06 5.66 -3.31
N LYS A 26 30.58 6.83 -3.74
CA LYS A 26 29.17 7.24 -3.60
C LYS A 26 28.26 6.33 -4.42
N GLU A 27 28.60 6.08 -5.69
CA GLU A 27 27.84 5.17 -6.56
C GLU A 27 27.78 3.74 -5.99
N ARG A 28 28.91 3.23 -5.46
CA ARG A 28 28.98 1.91 -4.82
C ARG A 28 28.19 1.84 -3.51
N PHE A 29 28.22 2.91 -2.71
CA PHE A 29 27.44 2.99 -1.47
C PHE A 29 25.94 3.01 -1.78
N ASN A 30 25.51 3.87 -2.70
CA ASN A 30 24.11 3.99 -3.09
C ASN A 30 23.58 2.68 -3.70
N SER A 31 24.35 2.01 -4.57
CA SER A 31 23.92 0.73 -5.13
C SER A 31 23.83 -0.37 -4.07
N MET A 32 24.76 -0.39 -3.11
CA MET A 32 24.70 -1.32 -1.98
C MET A 32 23.48 -1.07 -1.09
N MET A 33 23.12 0.20 -0.84
CA MET A 33 21.98 0.55 0.00
C MET A 33 20.65 0.27 -0.70
N MET A 34 20.51 0.61 -1.98
CA MET A 34 19.34 0.21 -2.78
C MET A 34 19.12 -1.30 -2.78
N ALA A 35 20.20 -2.09 -2.85
CA ALA A 35 20.11 -3.55 -2.84
C ALA A 35 19.76 -4.15 -1.47
N LYS A 36 20.03 -3.42 -0.38
CA LYS A 36 19.88 -3.93 0.99
C LYS A 36 18.71 -3.33 1.76
N MET A 37 18.24 -2.16 1.36
CA MET A 37 17.20 -1.40 2.04
C MET A 37 16.09 -1.09 1.05
N GLU A 38 14.98 -1.78 1.22
CA GLU A 38 13.75 -1.48 0.48
C GLU A 38 13.29 -0.05 0.79
N GLY A 39 13.01 0.75 -0.23
CA GLY A 39 12.59 2.15 -0.08
C GLY A 39 13.72 3.19 -0.01
N TYR A 40 15.00 2.77 0.01
CA TYR A 40 16.13 3.72 -0.04
C TYR A 40 16.21 4.43 -1.39
N ASN A 41 16.23 5.77 -1.37
CA ASN A 41 16.31 6.60 -2.58
C ASN A 41 17.36 7.72 -2.42
N PRO A 42 18.53 7.63 -3.07
CA PRO A 42 19.63 8.59 -2.89
C PRO A 42 19.30 10.02 -3.34
N GLU A 43 18.23 10.22 -4.11
CA GLU A 43 17.75 11.55 -4.53
C GLU A 43 16.92 12.23 -3.44
N ASP A 44 16.36 11.46 -2.49
CA ASP A 44 15.71 11.95 -1.28
C ASP A 44 16.68 11.80 -0.10
N GLU A 45 17.55 12.80 0.05
CA GLU A 45 18.67 12.76 1.01
C GLU A 45 18.19 12.62 2.46
N GLU A 46 17.19 13.40 2.88
CA GLU A 46 16.70 13.40 4.27
C GLU A 46 16.09 12.05 4.66
N SER A 47 15.21 11.51 3.82
CA SER A 47 14.60 10.19 4.03
C SER A 47 15.67 9.09 4.05
N SER A 48 16.61 9.13 3.09
CA SER A 48 17.72 8.19 3.01
C SER A 48 18.61 8.20 4.25
N TYR A 49 18.98 9.38 4.75
CA TYR A 49 19.77 9.49 5.98
C TYR A 49 18.97 9.00 7.20
N GLY A 50 17.67 9.29 7.26
CA GLY A 50 16.77 8.76 8.31
C GLY A 50 16.79 7.23 8.36
N MET A 51 16.59 6.56 7.21
CA MET A 51 16.62 5.10 7.10
C MET A 51 17.99 4.51 7.48
N LEU A 52 19.09 5.19 7.11
CA LEU A 52 20.43 4.75 7.45
C LEU A 52 20.69 4.84 8.96
N ILE A 53 20.27 5.93 9.60
CA ILE A 53 20.40 6.12 11.05
C ILE A 53 19.57 5.05 11.79
N GLU A 54 18.32 4.83 11.37
CA GLU A 54 17.45 3.83 11.99
C GLU A 54 18.04 2.42 11.87
N SER A 55 18.50 2.04 10.68
CA SER A 55 19.16 0.75 10.47
C SER A 55 20.44 0.62 11.30
N TYR A 56 21.25 1.68 11.39
CA TYR A 56 22.45 1.67 12.20
C TYR A 56 22.13 1.44 13.68
N ASN A 57 21.17 2.19 14.22
CA ASN A 57 20.72 2.06 15.61
C ASN A 57 20.15 0.66 15.89
N LYS A 58 19.29 0.15 15.00
CA LYS A 58 18.74 -1.20 15.12
C LYS A 58 19.82 -2.28 15.12
N ASN A 59 20.84 -2.15 14.26
CA ASN A 59 21.98 -3.07 14.23
C ASN A 59 22.81 -2.99 15.52
N GLU A 60 23.05 -1.79 16.06
CA GLU A 60 23.76 -1.62 17.33
C GLU A 60 22.99 -2.21 18.52
N GLU A 61 21.66 -2.01 18.57
CA GLU A 61 20.80 -2.63 19.58
C GLU A 61 20.86 -4.16 19.51
N GLN A 62 20.74 -4.73 18.31
CA GLN A 62 20.84 -6.18 18.11
C GLN A 62 22.21 -6.73 18.51
N LYS A 63 23.30 -6.04 18.15
CA LYS A 63 24.66 -6.43 18.57
C LYS A 63 24.80 -6.37 20.09
N LYS A 64 24.23 -5.35 20.74
CA LYS A 64 24.27 -5.21 22.19
C LYS A 64 23.51 -6.36 22.87
N ILE A 65 22.29 -6.65 22.44
CA ILE A 65 21.50 -7.77 22.96
C ILE A 65 22.26 -9.09 22.80
N LEU A 66 22.83 -9.34 21.62
CA LEU A 66 23.60 -10.56 21.36
C LEU A 66 24.87 -10.62 22.22
N SER A 67 25.59 -9.50 22.34
CA SER A 67 26.79 -9.40 23.17
C SER A 67 26.46 -9.64 24.64
N ASP A 68 25.38 -9.05 25.16
CA ASP A 68 24.94 -9.23 26.54
C ASP A 68 24.53 -10.68 26.80
N ALA A 69 23.84 -11.33 25.86
CA ALA A 69 23.49 -12.74 25.95
C ALA A 69 24.73 -13.65 25.97
N ILE A 70 25.71 -13.39 25.11
CA ILE A 70 26.98 -14.14 25.08
C ILE A 70 27.80 -13.90 26.36
N ASN A 71 27.79 -12.67 26.89
CA ASN A 71 28.48 -12.36 28.14
C ASN A 71 27.84 -13.06 29.34
N ARG A 72 26.50 -13.22 29.34
CA ARG A 72 25.77 -13.98 30.37
C ARG A 72 26.03 -15.48 30.27
N ASP A 73 26.06 -16.05 29.07
CA ASP A 73 26.42 -17.45 28.85
C ASP A 73 27.38 -17.62 27.65
N PRO A 74 28.70 -17.73 27.89
CA PRO A 74 29.70 -17.90 26.84
C PRO A 74 29.51 -19.13 25.96
N ARG A 75 28.76 -20.16 26.41
CA ARG A 75 28.47 -21.36 25.60
C ARG A 75 27.58 -21.02 24.41
N LEU A 76 26.76 -19.98 24.50
CA LEU A 76 25.90 -19.52 23.42
C LEU A 76 26.71 -19.14 22.17
N ALA A 77 27.87 -18.51 22.35
CA ALA A 77 28.76 -18.18 21.24
C ALA A 77 29.27 -19.44 20.50
N SER A 78 29.52 -20.52 21.25
CA SER A 78 29.97 -21.80 20.68
C SER A 78 28.85 -22.50 19.91
N VAL A 79 27.61 -22.44 20.42
CA VAL A 79 26.42 -22.92 19.71
C VAL A 79 26.24 -22.15 18.39
N LEU A 80 26.22 -20.82 18.45
CA LEU A 80 26.03 -19.97 17.27
C LEU A 80 27.15 -20.19 16.24
N SER A 81 28.41 -20.30 16.68
CA SER A 81 29.54 -20.56 15.79
C SER A 81 29.40 -21.90 15.05
N ASP A 82 29.04 -22.98 15.74
CA ASP A 82 28.87 -24.30 15.12
C ASP A 82 27.67 -24.35 14.15
N ILE A 83 26.59 -23.58 14.42
CA ILE A 83 25.43 -23.46 13.54
C ILE A 83 25.78 -22.65 12.29
N VAL A 84 26.34 -21.46 12.46
CA VAL A 84 26.66 -20.54 11.36
C VAL A 84 27.74 -21.11 10.44
N SER A 85 28.71 -21.85 10.99
CA SER A 85 29.72 -22.56 10.20
C SER A 85 29.19 -23.83 9.51
N GLY A 86 27.92 -24.20 9.74
CA GLY A 86 27.31 -25.41 9.18
C GLY A 86 27.89 -26.72 9.73
N LYS A 87 28.72 -26.65 10.78
CA LYS A 87 29.37 -27.82 11.38
C LYS A 87 28.39 -28.73 12.09
N ARG A 88 27.30 -28.16 12.63
CA ARG A 88 26.23 -28.89 13.32
C ARG A 88 24.87 -28.26 13.03
N SER A 89 23.81 -29.08 13.03
CA SER A 89 22.45 -28.57 13.12
C SER A 89 22.21 -27.90 14.48
N SER A 90 21.23 -27.01 14.55
CA SER A 90 20.88 -26.28 15.78
C SER A 90 20.67 -27.18 17.00
N GLY A 91 19.86 -28.24 16.85
CA GLY A 91 19.64 -29.21 17.92
C GLY A 91 20.93 -29.94 18.36
N ASN A 92 21.78 -30.35 17.42
CA ASN A 92 23.03 -31.04 17.75
C ASN A 92 24.05 -30.10 18.44
N ALA A 93 24.09 -28.82 18.04
CA ALA A 93 24.93 -27.82 18.69
C ALA A 93 24.46 -27.58 20.13
N LEU A 94 23.16 -27.39 20.35
CA LEU A 94 22.57 -27.23 21.69
C LEU A 94 22.89 -28.44 22.58
N VAL A 95 22.63 -29.66 22.11
CA VAL A 95 22.92 -30.89 22.87
C VAL A 95 24.41 -31.01 23.21
N ARG A 96 25.33 -30.56 22.35
CA ARG A 96 26.77 -30.64 22.60
C ARG A 96 27.23 -29.75 23.74
N TYR A 97 26.70 -28.53 23.85
CA TYR A 97 27.18 -27.53 24.81
C TYR A 97 26.30 -27.42 26.06
N TYR A 98 25.01 -27.77 25.96
CA TYR A 98 24.04 -27.71 27.06
C TYR A 98 23.62 -29.09 27.56
N GLY A 99 23.91 -30.17 26.82
CA GLY A 99 23.48 -31.54 27.15
C GLY A 99 22.12 -31.90 26.55
N ARG A 100 21.75 -33.19 26.59
CA ARG A 100 20.41 -33.63 26.15
C ARG A 100 19.29 -33.19 27.08
N ASP A 101 19.65 -32.96 28.34
CA ASP A 101 18.74 -32.70 29.45
C ASP A 101 18.55 -31.19 29.68
N PHE A 102 18.95 -30.34 28.73
CA PHE A 102 18.90 -28.88 28.90
C PHE A 102 17.48 -28.30 29.03
N LEU A 103 16.45 -29.09 28.74
CA LEU A 103 15.04 -28.77 28.93
C LEU A 103 14.38 -29.57 30.06
N SER A 104 15.10 -30.49 30.71
CA SER A 104 14.57 -31.24 31.84
C SER A 104 14.84 -30.47 33.13
N ALA A 105 14.07 -29.41 33.35
CA ALA A 105 13.95 -28.81 34.67
C ALA A 105 13.07 -29.71 35.56
N GLU A 106 13.35 -29.77 36.85
CA GLU A 106 12.52 -30.53 37.80
C GLU A 106 11.20 -29.79 38.07
N GLU A 107 10.11 -30.54 38.19
CA GLU A 107 8.78 -29.97 38.47
C GLU A 107 8.81 -29.20 39.79
N GLY A 108 8.43 -27.92 39.75
CA GLY A 108 8.46 -27.02 40.90
C GLY A 108 9.69 -26.09 40.99
N THR A 109 10.62 -26.13 40.02
CA THR A 109 11.62 -25.05 39.88
C THR A 109 11.08 -23.91 39.00
N PRO A 110 11.57 -22.67 39.20
CA PRO A 110 11.21 -21.54 38.32
C PRO A 110 11.49 -21.82 36.84
N GLU A 111 12.57 -22.53 36.53
CA GLU A 111 12.92 -22.90 35.15
C GLU A 111 11.92 -23.86 34.52
N TYR A 112 11.27 -24.74 35.30
CA TYR A 112 10.22 -25.62 34.81
C TYR A 112 8.95 -24.83 34.46
N GLU A 113 8.55 -23.89 35.31
CA GLU A 113 7.40 -23.01 35.05
C GLU A 113 7.62 -22.15 33.80
N ASP A 114 8.83 -21.61 33.63
CA ASP A 114 9.21 -20.84 32.44
C ASP A 114 9.13 -21.70 31.16
N ILE A 115 9.66 -22.92 31.18
CA ILE A 115 9.58 -23.85 30.03
C ILE A 115 8.13 -24.22 29.72
N ALA A 116 7.34 -24.56 30.75
CA ALA A 116 5.93 -24.91 30.58
C ALA A 116 5.12 -23.74 30.00
N SER A 117 5.38 -22.51 30.46
CA SER A 117 4.73 -21.31 29.94
C SER A 117 5.08 -21.05 28.47
N ALA A 118 6.34 -21.24 28.08
CA ALA A 118 6.78 -21.09 26.70
C ALA A 118 6.18 -22.17 25.77
N GLU A 119 6.01 -23.40 26.26
CA GLU A 119 5.30 -24.44 25.51
C GLU A 119 3.82 -24.12 25.32
N GLU A 120 3.16 -23.60 26.36
CA GLU A 120 1.76 -23.18 26.30
C GLU A 120 1.58 -21.99 25.34
N GLU A 121 2.45 -20.98 25.41
CA GLU A 121 2.46 -19.84 24.48
C GLU A 121 2.61 -20.31 23.03
N ARG A 122 3.61 -21.17 22.74
CA ARG A 122 3.80 -21.73 21.40
C ARG A 122 2.59 -22.51 20.92
N LYS A 123 1.96 -23.29 21.82
CA LYS A 123 0.75 -24.06 21.48
C LYS A 123 -0.41 -23.12 21.18
N LYS A 124 -0.61 -22.09 21.99
CA LYS A 124 -1.64 -21.08 21.80
C LYS A 124 -1.44 -20.31 20.49
N GLU A 125 -0.23 -19.86 20.20
CA GLU A 125 0.09 -19.21 18.92
C GLU A 125 -0.16 -20.14 17.72
N ALA A 126 0.20 -21.42 17.85
CA ALA A 126 -0.04 -22.41 16.80
C ALA A 126 -1.55 -22.67 16.60
N GLU A 127 -2.33 -22.73 17.70
CA GLU A 127 -3.79 -22.87 17.66
C GLU A 127 -4.46 -21.63 17.07
N GLU A 128 -4.04 -20.43 17.46
CA GLU A 128 -4.54 -19.16 16.91
C GLU A 128 -4.21 -19.03 15.42
N LEU A 129 -2.99 -19.37 15.01
CA LEU A 129 -2.60 -19.38 13.60
C LEU A 129 -3.44 -20.39 12.81
N ALA A 130 -3.58 -21.63 13.31
CA ALA A 130 -4.38 -22.65 12.67
C ALA A 130 -5.87 -22.26 12.59
N ALA A 131 -6.41 -21.63 13.64
CA ALA A 131 -7.78 -21.12 13.66
C ALA A 131 -7.97 -20.02 12.60
N ARG A 132 -7.06 -19.05 12.54
CA ARG A 132 -7.09 -17.96 11.54
C ARG A 132 -6.97 -18.50 10.12
N GLU A 133 -6.08 -19.47 9.87
CA GLU A 133 -5.94 -20.11 8.56
C GLU A 133 -7.19 -20.89 8.15
N ASN A 134 -7.79 -21.62 9.09
CA ASN A 134 -9.02 -22.36 8.84
C ASN A 134 -10.20 -21.42 8.56
N GLU A 135 -10.32 -20.34 9.33
CA GLU A 135 -11.33 -19.30 9.11
C GLU A 135 -11.14 -18.65 7.74
N TYR A 136 -9.90 -18.26 7.39
CA TYR A 136 -9.59 -17.69 6.08
C TYR A 136 -9.97 -18.65 4.94
N LYS A 137 -9.56 -19.92 5.02
CA LYS A 137 -9.91 -20.94 4.01
C LYS A 137 -11.42 -21.10 3.88
N LYS A 138 -12.12 -21.22 5.00
CA LYS A 138 -13.58 -21.33 5.02
C LYS A 138 -14.25 -20.12 4.37
N ASN A 139 -13.78 -18.91 4.68
CA ASN A 139 -14.30 -17.68 4.09
C ASN A 139 -14.08 -17.64 2.58
N ILE A 140 -12.91 -18.09 2.09
CA ILE A 140 -12.65 -18.20 0.65
C ILE A 140 -13.58 -19.24 0.01
N ASP A 141 -13.71 -20.43 0.59
CA ASP A 141 -14.56 -21.50 0.05
C ASP A 141 -16.03 -21.08 0.00
N GLU A 142 -16.52 -20.36 1.02
CA GLU A 142 -17.90 -19.86 1.08
C GLU A 142 -18.15 -18.66 0.15
N SER A 143 -17.16 -17.78 -0.01
CA SER A 143 -17.31 -16.57 -0.84
C SER A 143 -17.08 -16.80 -2.33
N THR A 144 -16.26 -17.78 -2.71
CA THR A 144 -15.96 -18.10 -4.12
C THR A 144 -17.23 -18.29 -4.97
N PRO A 145 -18.20 -19.16 -4.60
CA PRO A 145 -19.41 -19.32 -5.42
C PRO A 145 -20.28 -18.07 -5.47
N ILE A 146 -20.26 -17.24 -4.42
CA ILE A 146 -21.00 -15.97 -4.38
C ILE A 146 -20.41 -14.98 -5.39
N ILE A 147 -19.07 -14.88 -5.44
CA ILE A 147 -18.35 -14.03 -6.38
C ILE A 147 -18.59 -14.51 -7.81
N GLU A 148 -18.46 -15.81 -8.07
CA GLU A 148 -18.71 -16.40 -9.38
C GLU A 148 -20.13 -16.09 -9.88
N GLN A 149 -21.14 -16.25 -9.01
CA GLN A 149 -22.52 -15.93 -9.36
C GLN A 149 -22.71 -14.44 -9.64
N PHE A 150 -22.18 -13.56 -8.79
CA PHE A 150 -22.27 -12.11 -8.98
C PHE A 150 -21.62 -11.66 -10.30
N CYS A 151 -20.42 -12.15 -10.57
CA CYS A 151 -19.70 -11.88 -11.82
C CYS A 151 -20.47 -12.40 -13.03
N LYS A 152 -21.06 -13.60 -12.95
CA LYS A 152 -21.89 -14.17 -14.01
C LYS A 152 -23.14 -13.31 -14.30
N GLU A 153 -23.82 -12.82 -13.27
CA GLU A 153 -25.01 -11.96 -13.42
C GLU A 153 -24.67 -10.61 -14.06
N LYS A 154 -23.48 -10.07 -13.80
CA LYS A 154 -23.00 -8.79 -14.33
C LYS A 154 -22.20 -8.90 -15.62
N GLY A 155 -21.86 -10.12 -16.05
CA GLY A 155 -21.04 -10.38 -17.24
C GLY A 155 -19.55 -10.09 -17.05
N TYR A 156 -19.03 -10.20 -15.84
CA TYR A 156 -17.61 -10.04 -15.51
C TYR A 156 -16.89 -11.38 -15.46
N ASN A 157 -15.59 -11.38 -15.78
CA ASN A 157 -14.70 -12.47 -15.42
C ASN A 157 -14.35 -12.35 -13.92
N PRO A 158 -14.53 -13.41 -13.10
CA PRO A 158 -14.22 -13.37 -11.67
C PRO A 158 -12.78 -12.96 -11.35
N ASP A 159 -11.80 -13.51 -12.06
CA ASP A 159 -10.38 -13.27 -11.78
C ASP A 159 -10.02 -11.80 -12.07
N ASP A 160 -10.37 -11.30 -13.26
CA ASP A 160 -10.14 -9.91 -13.64
C ASP A 160 -10.86 -8.93 -12.69
N PHE A 161 -12.05 -9.31 -12.18
CA PHE A 161 -12.81 -8.49 -11.24
C PHE A 161 -12.11 -8.39 -9.88
N LEU A 162 -11.66 -9.52 -9.33
CA LEU A 162 -10.95 -9.57 -8.07
C LEU A 162 -9.59 -8.89 -8.14
N ASP A 163 -8.84 -9.06 -9.22
CA ASP A 163 -7.56 -8.37 -9.46
C ASP A 163 -7.76 -6.85 -9.48
N ASN A 164 -8.81 -6.38 -10.15
CA ASN A 164 -9.14 -4.94 -10.14
C ASN A 164 -9.51 -4.42 -8.74
N ILE A 165 -10.23 -5.20 -7.93
CA ILE A 165 -10.53 -4.84 -6.54
C ILE A 165 -9.24 -4.80 -5.72
N TRP A 166 -8.37 -5.78 -5.90
CA TRP A 166 -7.09 -5.84 -5.20
C TRP A 166 -6.24 -4.60 -5.48
N ASP A 167 -6.01 -4.29 -6.75
CA ASP A 167 -5.13 -3.20 -7.15
C ASP A 167 -5.68 -1.81 -6.82
N LYS A 168 -6.99 -1.61 -7.01
CA LYS A 168 -7.59 -0.27 -6.86
C LYS A 168 -8.07 0.02 -5.45
N ILE A 169 -8.38 -1.00 -4.66
CA ILE A 169 -9.03 -0.82 -3.35
C ILE A 169 -8.18 -1.48 -2.26
N ALA A 170 -7.98 -2.79 -2.30
CA ALA A 170 -7.39 -3.51 -1.17
C ALA A 170 -5.92 -3.13 -0.92
N SER A 171 -5.07 -3.15 -1.95
CA SER A 171 -3.64 -2.85 -1.85
C SER A 171 -3.36 -1.42 -1.36
N PRO A 172 -4.01 -0.35 -1.90
CA PRO A 172 -3.87 1.00 -1.36
C PRO A 172 -4.30 1.12 0.11
N ILE A 173 -5.42 0.50 0.51
CA ILE A 173 -5.90 0.56 1.90
C ILE A 173 -4.94 -0.17 2.84
N LEU A 174 -4.51 -1.39 2.48
CA LEU A 174 -3.57 -2.17 3.27
C LEU A 174 -2.20 -1.49 3.41
N SER A 175 -1.81 -0.68 2.42
CA SER A 175 -0.59 0.13 2.47
C SER A 175 -0.78 1.52 3.11
N GLY A 176 -1.98 1.85 3.58
CA GLY A 176 -2.30 3.16 4.19
C GLY A 176 -2.32 4.34 3.21
N LYS A 177 -2.35 4.08 1.90
CA LYS A 177 -2.33 5.10 0.84
C LYS A 177 -3.75 5.49 0.43
N TYR A 178 -4.28 6.51 1.10
CA TYR A 178 -5.59 7.08 0.78
C TYR A 178 -5.45 8.22 -0.24
N THR A 179 -5.74 7.94 -1.51
CA THR A 179 -5.74 8.96 -2.58
C THR A 179 -7.12 9.59 -2.76
N THR A 180 -7.16 10.77 -3.38
CA THR A 180 -8.41 11.45 -3.75
C THR A 180 -9.28 10.60 -4.65
N GLU A 181 -8.67 9.85 -5.55
CA GLU A 181 -9.35 8.97 -6.49
C GLU A 181 -10.02 7.80 -5.77
N LEU A 182 -9.32 7.17 -4.82
CA LEU A 182 -9.86 6.07 -4.00
C LEU A 182 -11.04 6.55 -3.15
N LEU A 183 -10.88 7.69 -2.46
CA LEU A 183 -11.95 8.24 -1.63
C LEU A 183 -13.18 8.63 -2.46
N ALA A 184 -12.97 9.24 -3.64
CA ALA A 184 -14.07 9.55 -4.56
C ALA A 184 -14.74 8.30 -5.14
N MET A 185 -13.99 7.22 -5.36
CA MET A 185 -14.55 5.93 -5.78
C MET A 185 -15.46 5.33 -4.71
N ILE A 186 -15.02 5.35 -3.45
CA ILE A 186 -15.79 4.85 -2.31
C ILE A 186 -17.04 5.71 -2.06
N ASP A 187 -16.92 7.04 -2.11
CA ASP A 187 -18.06 7.96 -1.95
C ASP A 187 -19.15 7.73 -3.00
N LYS A 188 -18.74 7.56 -4.27
CA LYS A 188 -19.67 7.17 -5.35
C LYS A 188 -20.28 5.80 -5.14
N ALA A 189 -19.53 4.84 -4.59
CA ALA A 189 -20.05 3.51 -4.30
C ALA A 189 -21.15 3.54 -3.23
N PHE A 190 -21.00 4.38 -2.19
CA PHE A 190 -22.03 4.53 -1.15
C PHE A 190 -23.28 5.28 -1.61
N ASN A 191 -23.13 6.26 -2.50
CA ASN A 191 -24.24 7.11 -2.94
C ASN A 191 -24.88 6.70 -4.27
N TYR A 192 -24.39 5.63 -4.92
CA TYR A 192 -24.77 5.26 -6.30
C TYR A 192 -26.28 5.28 -6.57
N ASP A 193 -27.09 4.56 -5.79
CA ASP A 193 -28.53 4.47 -6.03
C ASP A 193 -29.25 5.81 -5.82
N THR A 194 -28.81 6.59 -4.84
CA THR A 194 -29.37 7.91 -4.54
C THR A 194 -29.05 8.89 -5.68
N ASP A 195 -27.78 8.94 -6.09
CA ASP A 195 -27.31 9.83 -7.15
C ASP A 195 -27.97 9.51 -8.49
N VAL A 196 -28.16 8.22 -8.81
CA VAL A 196 -28.88 7.79 -10.02
C VAL A 196 -30.36 8.18 -9.93
N SER A 197 -31.02 7.95 -8.80
CA SER A 197 -32.43 8.34 -8.60
C SER A 197 -32.64 9.84 -8.75
N ASP A 198 -31.76 10.63 -8.15
CA ASP A 198 -31.88 12.09 -8.17
C ASP A 198 -31.51 12.67 -9.54
N ALA A 199 -30.53 12.08 -10.24
CA ALA A 199 -30.23 12.41 -11.63
C ALA A 199 -31.43 12.13 -12.55
N LEU A 200 -32.15 11.01 -12.35
CA LEU A 200 -33.35 10.68 -13.12
C LEU A 200 -34.48 11.70 -12.87
N LYS A 201 -34.77 12.02 -11.60
CA LYS A 201 -35.79 13.03 -11.26
C LYS A 201 -35.43 14.41 -11.82
N ALA A 202 -34.17 14.82 -11.68
CA ALA A 202 -33.68 16.09 -12.22
C ALA A 202 -33.79 16.13 -13.75
N GLY A 203 -33.48 15.02 -14.41
CA GLY A 203 -33.66 14.84 -15.86
C GLY A 203 -35.12 14.93 -16.29
N GLU A 204 -36.04 14.29 -15.57
CA GLU A 204 -37.47 14.34 -15.85
C GLU A 204 -38.02 15.77 -15.69
N VAL A 205 -37.66 16.45 -14.59
CA VAL A 205 -38.08 17.85 -14.34
C VAL A 205 -37.53 18.76 -15.43
N LYS A 206 -36.25 18.61 -15.80
CA LYS A 206 -35.63 19.39 -16.88
C LYS A 206 -36.33 19.12 -18.22
N GLY A 207 -36.60 17.86 -18.56
CA GLY A 207 -37.31 17.48 -19.78
C GLY A 207 -38.73 18.04 -19.85
N ARG A 208 -39.48 17.97 -18.73
CA ARG A 208 -40.81 18.59 -18.61
C ARG A 208 -40.73 20.11 -18.81
N ASN A 209 -39.78 20.78 -18.17
CA ASN A 209 -39.59 22.23 -18.31
C ASN A 209 -39.22 22.62 -19.74
N GLU A 210 -38.31 21.90 -20.39
CA GLU A 210 -37.94 22.13 -21.79
C GLU A 210 -39.13 21.92 -22.74
N ASN A 211 -39.96 20.90 -22.50
CA ASN A 211 -41.16 20.66 -23.29
C ASN A 211 -42.20 21.79 -23.13
N VAL A 212 -42.41 22.27 -21.89
CA VAL A 212 -43.26 23.44 -21.62
C VAL A 212 -42.71 24.69 -22.31
N HIS A 213 -41.39 24.91 -22.31
CA HIS A 213 -40.77 26.01 -23.02
C HIS A 213 -40.92 25.92 -24.55
N LYS A 214 -40.87 24.71 -25.14
CA LYS A 214 -41.15 24.48 -26.57
C LYS A 214 -42.61 24.79 -26.90
N MET A 215 -43.55 24.21 -26.16
CA MET A 215 -44.99 24.47 -26.33
C MET A 215 -45.35 25.95 -26.19
N ARG A 216 -44.72 26.66 -25.25
CA ARG A 216 -44.90 28.12 -25.11
C ARG A 216 -44.35 28.89 -26.30
N LYS A 217 -43.24 28.47 -26.90
CA LYS A 217 -42.68 29.13 -28.10
C LYS A 217 -43.52 28.85 -29.34
N ASP A 218 -44.05 27.63 -29.48
CA ASP A 218 -44.89 27.23 -30.60
C ASP A 218 -46.30 27.86 -30.55
N GLN A 219 -46.79 28.25 -29.36
CA GLN A 219 -48.04 29.00 -29.17
C GLN A 219 -47.90 30.52 -29.37
N ILE A 220 -46.69 31.06 -29.59
CA ILE A 220 -46.48 32.46 -29.97
C ILE A 220 -46.67 32.57 -31.49
N GLY A 221 -47.93 32.48 -31.92
CA GLY A 221 -48.28 32.37 -33.33
C GLY A 221 -49.73 32.70 -33.66
N ASP A 222 -50.34 33.66 -32.95
CA ASP A 222 -51.48 34.44 -33.47
C ASP A 222 -51.62 35.78 -32.70
N GLY A 223 -50.89 36.80 -33.16
CA GLY A 223 -51.50 38.13 -33.35
C GLY A 223 -51.88 39.04 -32.16
N MET A 224 -51.54 38.82 -30.89
CA MET A 224 -51.82 39.83 -29.83
C MET A 224 -50.71 39.95 -28.75
N PRO A 225 -50.16 41.17 -28.51
CA PRO A 225 -49.23 41.41 -27.41
C PRO A 225 -50.01 41.71 -26.12
N THR A 226 -49.94 40.83 -25.13
CA THR A 226 -50.33 41.22 -23.76
C THR A 226 -49.13 41.78 -23.02
N GLY A 227 -48.79 43.01 -23.39
CA GLY A 227 -48.15 43.92 -22.45
C GLY A 227 -49.20 44.36 -21.43
N LEU A 228 -49.04 43.93 -20.19
CA LEU A 228 -49.56 44.64 -19.02
C LEU A 228 -48.59 44.39 -17.86
N GLY A 229 -47.91 45.48 -17.50
CA GLY A 229 -46.82 45.47 -16.54
C GLY A 229 -47.24 44.95 -15.17
N ALA A 230 -46.41 44.06 -14.63
CA ALA A 230 -46.30 43.85 -13.21
C ALA A 230 -44.83 44.12 -12.85
N VAL A 231 -44.62 45.17 -12.05
CA VAL A 231 -43.34 45.48 -11.42
C VAL A 231 -42.92 44.25 -10.61
N THR A 232 -41.85 43.58 -11.04
CA THR A 232 -41.14 42.60 -10.23
C THR A 232 -40.50 43.32 -9.05
N GLN A 233 -41.09 43.19 -7.87
CA GLN A 233 -40.34 43.39 -6.63
C GLN A 233 -39.32 42.26 -6.52
N GLU A 234 -38.04 42.60 -6.53
CA GLU A 234 -36.97 41.69 -6.17
C GLU A 234 -37.18 41.21 -4.74
N THR A 235 -37.60 39.96 -4.57
CA THR A 235 -37.56 39.31 -3.26
C THR A 235 -36.10 39.13 -2.87
N LYS A 236 -35.65 39.91 -1.88
CA LYS A 236 -34.33 39.79 -1.24
C LYS A 236 -33.99 38.32 -0.98
N LYS A 237 -32.82 37.89 -1.48
CA LYS A 237 -32.20 36.59 -1.16
C LYS A 237 -32.24 36.37 0.36
N LYS A 238 -32.92 35.30 0.80
CA LYS A 238 -32.77 34.80 2.17
C LYS A 238 -31.30 34.40 2.37
N SER A 239 -30.68 34.99 3.39
CA SER A 239 -29.34 34.66 3.85
C SER A 239 -29.27 33.17 4.22
N LYS A 240 -28.23 32.47 3.75
CA LYS A 240 -27.99 31.06 4.11
C LYS A 240 -27.64 31.00 5.60
N PRO A 241 -28.17 30.03 6.37
CA PRO A 241 -27.70 29.82 7.74
C PRO A 241 -26.21 29.43 7.72
N LYS A 242 -25.46 29.92 8.71
CA LYS A 242 -24.01 29.69 8.86
C LYS A 242 -23.72 28.17 8.91
N SER A 243 -22.66 27.75 8.22
CA SER A 243 -22.14 26.37 8.25
C SER A 243 -21.56 26.04 9.64
N PHE A 244 -21.64 24.77 10.05
CA PHE A 244 -21.07 24.26 11.32
C PHE A 244 -19.58 24.64 11.50
N ILE A 245 -18.82 24.74 10.40
CA ILE A 245 -17.42 25.16 10.40
C ILE A 245 -17.24 26.62 10.85
N GLN A 246 -18.22 27.49 10.60
CA GLN A 246 -18.18 28.89 11.05
C GLN A 246 -18.58 29.07 12.52
N LEU A 247 -19.24 28.09 13.14
CA LEU A 247 -19.54 28.10 14.57
C LEU A 247 -18.38 27.57 15.43
N ALA A 248 -17.55 26.68 14.87
CA ALA A 248 -16.42 26.10 15.58
C ALA A 248 -15.18 27.03 15.68
N SER A 249 -15.12 28.10 14.88
CA SER A 249 -14.04 29.08 14.92
C SER A 249 -14.30 30.28 15.85
N GLU A 250 -15.44 30.29 16.55
CA GLU A 250 -15.85 31.35 17.49
C GLU A 250 -15.94 30.83 18.95
N ALA A 251 -15.42 29.62 19.23
CA ALA A 251 -15.25 29.05 20.57
C ALA A 251 -13.76 28.88 20.87
#